data_AF-A0A932FHX2-F1
#
_entry.id   AF-A0A932FHX2-F1
#
_cell.length_a   1.000
_cell.length_b   1.000
_cell.length_c   1.000
_cell.angle_alpha   90.00
_cell.angle_beta   90.00
_cell.angle_gamma   90.00
#
_symmetry.space_group_name_H-M   'P 1'
#
loop_
_entity.id
_entity.type
_entity.pdbx_description
1 polymer ?
#
loop_
_entity_poly.entity_id
_entity_poly.type
_entity_poly.pdbx_seq_one_letter_code
_entity_poly.pdbx_strand_id
1 'polypeptide(L)'
;MALWLTEVLGGTLNFLWPNLSGGFGGKVVIGTFDDVKLMNSTLPIAEGFPSYVQNAHAFIVLIDPSRQEFLPGTDTTGDGTAMNVRPLYQRCPHLGCKPNPCLKNFWLECPCHGSRYDRLGIKAAGTKYGPAPRSMDRFSATVDKDGVLTVDTGKITLGPLPVALGQPGIIPPKSPTGCI
;
A
#
# COMPACT_ATOMS: atom_id res chain seq x y z
N MET A 1 46.66 -2.86 -10.22
CA MET A 1 45.93 -2.13 -11.28
C MET A 1 44.86 -2.97 -11.95
N ALA A 2 45.18 -4.13 -12.53
CA ALA A 2 44.21 -4.94 -13.28
C ALA A 2 43.01 -5.43 -12.43
N LEU A 3 43.25 -5.94 -11.22
CA LEU A 3 42.19 -6.40 -10.31
C LEU A 3 41.21 -5.27 -9.92
N TRP A 4 41.76 -4.09 -9.61
CA TRP A 4 40.97 -2.91 -9.25
C TRP A 4 40.10 -2.44 -10.42
N LEU A 5 40.63 -2.45 -11.64
CA LEU A 5 39.84 -2.12 -12.84
C LEU A 5 38.71 -3.13 -13.07
N THR A 6 38.95 -4.43 -12.87
CA THR A 6 37.90 -5.45 -12.97
C THR A 6 36.84 -5.33 -11.90
N GLU A 7 37.20 -4.97 -10.66
CA GLU A 7 36.22 -4.76 -9.58
C GLU A 7 35.37 -3.51 -9.83
N VAL A 8 35.99 -2.40 -10.25
CA VAL A 8 35.29 -1.15 -10.55
C VAL A 8 34.39 -1.28 -11.78
N LEU A 9 34.89 -1.89 -12.87
CA LEU A 9 34.10 -2.14 -14.08
C LEU A 9 33.01 -3.18 -13.83
N GLY A 10 33.31 -4.28 -13.15
CA GLY A 10 32.32 -5.29 -12.79
C GLY A 10 31.22 -4.71 -11.89
N GLY A 11 31.59 -3.90 -10.89
CA GLY A 11 30.64 -3.24 -9.99
C GLY A 11 29.76 -2.20 -10.69
N THR A 12 30.34 -1.33 -11.53
CA THR A 12 29.58 -0.33 -12.31
C THR A 12 28.66 -0.99 -13.34
N LEU A 13 29.11 -2.04 -14.03
CA LEU A 13 28.26 -2.79 -14.95
C LEU A 13 27.11 -3.47 -14.20
N ASN A 14 27.36 -4.10 -13.05
CA ASN A 14 26.32 -4.73 -12.24
C ASN A 14 25.30 -3.72 -11.68
N PHE A 15 25.74 -2.49 -11.36
CA PHE A 15 24.85 -1.42 -10.92
C PHE A 15 24.01 -0.84 -12.06
N LEU A 16 24.59 -0.71 -13.26
CA LEU A 16 23.90 -0.21 -14.46
C LEU A 16 23.04 -1.28 -15.14
N TRP A 17 23.27 -2.57 -14.84
CA TRP A 17 22.47 -3.66 -15.39
C TRP A 17 21.09 -3.64 -14.74
N PRO A 18 20.00 -3.47 -15.52
CA PRO A 18 18.66 -3.50 -14.95
C PRO A 18 18.42 -4.88 -14.34
N ASN A 19 18.14 -4.89 -13.04
CA ASN A 19 17.71 -6.09 -12.35
C ASN A 19 16.30 -6.44 -12.87
N LEU A 20 16.22 -7.35 -13.84
CA LEU A 20 14.96 -7.87 -14.39
C LEU A 20 14.24 -8.83 -13.42
N SER A 21 14.83 -9.05 -12.24
CA SER A 21 14.24 -9.85 -11.17
C SER A 21 13.21 -9.01 -10.40
N GLY A 22 12.01 -9.57 -10.23
CA GLY A 22 10.84 -8.88 -9.66
C GLY A 22 11.13 -8.20 -8.32
N GLY A 23 11.00 -6.89 -8.31
CA GLY A 23 11.24 -6.04 -7.16
C GLY A 23 10.50 -4.71 -7.30
N PHE A 24 10.75 -3.81 -6.34
CA PHE A 24 10.15 -2.48 -6.37
C PHE A 24 10.56 -1.71 -7.64
N GLY A 25 9.57 -1.09 -8.29
CA GLY A 25 9.70 -0.51 -9.63
C GLY A 25 9.20 -1.41 -10.77
N GLY A 26 8.81 -2.65 -10.47
CA GLY A 26 8.19 -3.58 -11.41
C GLY A 26 7.03 -4.37 -10.80
N LYS A 27 6.73 -5.54 -11.38
CA LYS A 27 5.69 -6.44 -10.88
C LYS A 27 6.20 -7.26 -9.69
N VAL A 28 5.45 -7.24 -8.61
CA VAL A 28 5.73 -7.96 -7.36
C VAL A 28 4.55 -8.89 -7.08
N VAL A 29 4.83 -10.19 -6.97
CA VAL A 29 3.84 -11.20 -6.57
C VAL A 29 3.67 -11.14 -5.06
N ILE A 30 2.43 -11.00 -4.60
CA ILE A 30 2.08 -10.90 -3.19
C ILE A 30 1.59 -12.24 -2.64
N GLY A 31 0.79 -12.97 -3.42
CA GLY A 31 0.12 -14.20 -2.99
C GLY A 31 -1.39 -14.06 -2.88
N THR A 32 -2.04 -15.08 -2.33
CA THR A 32 -3.48 -15.12 -2.07
C THR A 32 -3.84 -14.33 -0.81
N PHE A 33 -5.14 -14.14 -0.55
CA PHE A 33 -5.58 -13.52 0.70
C PHE A 33 -5.18 -14.35 1.94
N ASP A 34 -5.20 -15.67 1.82
CA ASP A 34 -4.78 -16.57 2.90
C ASP A 34 -3.28 -16.44 3.19
N ASP A 35 -2.44 -16.31 2.17
CA ASP A 35 -1.01 -16.05 2.34
C ASP A 35 -0.77 -14.74 3.09
N VAL A 36 -1.50 -13.67 2.72
CA VAL A 36 -1.40 -12.36 3.38
C VAL A 36 -1.82 -12.44 4.85
N LYS A 37 -2.88 -13.20 5.18
CA LYS A 37 -3.28 -13.46 6.57
C LYS A 37 -2.19 -14.24 7.32
N LEU A 38 -1.65 -15.29 6.72
CA LEU A 38 -0.64 -16.15 7.34
C LEU A 38 0.63 -15.36 7.68
N MET A 39 1.09 -14.50 6.75
CA MET A 39 2.23 -13.62 6.96
C MET A 39 2.01 -12.56 8.07
N ASN A 40 0.75 -12.30 8.45
CA ASN A 40 0.34 -11.26 9.39
C ASN A 40 -0.59 -11.83 10.49
N SER A 41 -0.30 -13.02 10.99
CA SER A 41 -1.19 -13.80 11.87
C SER A 41 -1.58 -13.09 13.18
N THR A 42 -0.84 -12.07 13.60
CA THR A 42 -1.13 -11.25 14.80
C THR A 42 -2.02 -10.04 14.53
N LEU A 43 -2.37 -9.78 13.26
CA LEU A 43 -3.11 -8.60 12.84
C LEU A 43 -4.51 -8.98 12.33
N PRO A 44 -5.53 -8.11 12.54
CA PRO A 44 -6.90 -8.37 12.10
C PRO A 44 -7.10 -8.11 10.59
N ILE A 45 -6.29 -8.76 9.74
CA ILE A 45 -6.33 -8.59 8.27
C ILE A 45 -7.70 -8.98 7.71
N ALA A 46 -8.32 -10.02 8.30
CA ALA A 46 -9.66 -10.49 7.95
C ALA A 46 -10.76 -9.42 8.14
N GLU A 47 -10.51 -8.43 9.00
CA GLU A 47 -11.41 -7.30 9.25
C GLU A 47 -11.09 -6.07 8.39
N GLY A 48 -10.22 -6.21 7.39
CA GLY A 48 -9.79 -5.14 6.50
C GLY A 48 -8.68 -4.25 7.08
N PHE A 49 -7.92 -4.75 8.06
CA PHE A 49 -6.73 -4.05 8.56
C PHE A 49 -5.61 -4.02 7.49
N PRO A 50 -4.90 -2.90 7.31
CA PRO A 50 -3.82 -2.83 6.32
C PRO A 50 -2.65 -3.77 6.64
N SER A 51 -2.36 -4.71 5.74
CA SER A 51 -1.17 -5.57 5.80
C SER A 51 0.01 -4.90 5.11
N TYR A 52 1.17 -4.80 5.74
CA TYR A 52 2.37 -4.23 5.13
C TYR A 52 3.21 -5.30 4.42
N VAL A 53 3.48 -5.11 3.13
CA VAL A 53 4.30 -6.01 2.32
C VAL A 53 5.58 -5.29 1.90
N GLN A 54 6.70 -5.73 2.49
CA GLN A 54 8.00 -5.03 2.41
C GLN A 54 8.57 -4.94 1.00
N ASN A 55 8.60 -6.06 0.26
CA ASN A 55 9.16 -6.11 -1.10
C ASN A 55 8.37 -5.25 -2.12
N ALA A 56 7.08 -5.01 -1.86
CA ALA A 56 6.23 -4.12 -2.67
C ALA A 56 6.21 -2.67 -2.16
N HIS A 57 6.76 -2.38 -0.98
CA HIS A 57 6.60 -1.10 -0.29
C HIS A 57 5.13 -0.65 -0.25
N ALA A 58 4.20 -1.58 -0.01
CA ALA A 58 2.78 -1.35 -0.13
C ALA A 58 2.02 -1.85 1.10
N PHE A 59 0.88 -1.22 1.37
CA PHE A 59 -0.15 -1.82 2.20
C PHE A 59 -1.17 -2.54 1.31
N ILE A 60 -1.43 -3.80 1.61
CA ILE A 60 -2.46 -4.62 0.94
C ILE A 60 -3.68 -4.64 1.85
N VAL A 61 -4.80 -4.11 1.34
CA VAL A 61 -6.01 -3.92 2.15
C VAL A 61 -7.20 -4.56 1.46
N LEU A 62 -7.91 -5.43 2.18
CA LEU A 62 -9.17 -6.03 1.74
C LEU A 62 -10.27 -4.95 1.74
N ILE A 63 -10.99 -4.76 0.62
CA ILE A 63 -11.98 -3.68 0.51
C ILE A 63 -13.27 -4.02 1.24
N ASP A 64 -13.81 -5.21 1.03
CA ASP A 64 -14.99 -5.73 1.68
C ASP A 64 -14.61 -6.90 2.61
N PRO A 65 -14.53 -6.66 3.94
CA PRO A 65 -14.22 -7.69 4.92
C PRO A 65 -15.25 -8.82 5.03
N SER A 66 -16.47 -8.63 4.51
CA SER A 66 -17.48 -9.69 4.50
C SER A 66 -17.13 -10.80 3.50
N ARG A 67 -16.28 -10.49 2.52
CA ARG A 67 -15.79 -11.41 1.50
C ARG A 67 -14.28 -11.56 1.62
N GLN A 68 -13.84 -12.60 2.32
CA GLN A 68 -12.44 -12.83 2.67
C GLN A 68 -11.64 -13.51 1.55
N GLU A 69 -11.66 -12.91 0.36
CA GLU A 69 -10.92 -13.39 -0.81
C GLU A 69 -10.56 -12.24 -1.76
N PHE A 70 -9.55 -12.45 -2.58
CA PHE A 70 -9.24 -11.60 -3.73
C PHE A 70 -9.98 -12.10 -4.95
N LEU A 71 -10.58 -11.18 -5.72
CA LEU A 71 -11.37 -11.53 -6.89
C LEU A 71 -10.55 -11.42 -8.17
N PRO A 72 -10.58 -12.43 -9.05
CA PRO A 72 -9.88 -12.39 -10.32
C PRO A 72 -10.23 -11.15 -11.13
N GLY A 73 -9.22 -10.48 -11.68
CA GLY A 73 -9.42 -9.25 -12.42
C GLY A 73 -8.14 -8.45 -12.61
N THR A 74 -8.25 -7.34 -13.34
CA THR A 74 -7.16 -6.38 -13.53
C THR A 74 -7.67 -4.98 -13.25
N ASP A 75 -6.88 -4.21 -12.49
CA ASP A 75 -7.15 -2.81 -12.24
C ASP A 75 -5.89 -1.98 -12.47
N THR A 76 -5.93 -1.15 -13.52
CA THR A 76 -4.84 -0.25 -13.89
C THR A 76 -4.73 0.99 -13.02
N THR A 77 -5.79 1.32 -12.27
CA THR A 77 -5.85 2.51 -11.41
C THR A 77 -5.47 2.22 -9.96
N GLY A 78 -5.61 0.96 -9.53
CA GLY A 78 -5.39 0.56 -8.14
C GLY A 78 -6.52 0.95 -7.19
N ASP A 79 -7.70 1.31 -7.71
CA ASP A 79 -8.90 1.49 -6.91
C ASP A 79 -9.30 0.20 -6.16
N GLY A 80 -9.08 -0.96 -6.76
CA GLY A 80 -9.18 -2.26 -6.14
C GLY A 80 -10.59 -2.80 -5.95
N THR A 81 -11.63 -1.98 -6.11
CA THR A 81 -13.03 -2.36 -5.82
C THR A 81 -13.47 -3.61 -6.58
N ALA A 82 -13.10 -3.72 -7.86
CA ALA A 82 -13.44 -4.88 -8.69
C ALA A 82 -12.74 -6.18 -8.24
N MET A 83 -11.56 -6.08 -7.63
CA MET A 83 -10.74 -7.23 -7.20
C MET A 83 -10.86 -7.50 -5.70
N ASN A 84 -11.67 -6.71 -4.97
CA ASN A 84 -11.77 -6.70 -3.51
C ASN A 84 -10.45 -6.42 -2.76
N VAL A 85 -9.45 -5.84 -3.42
CA VAL A 85 -8.15 -5.58 -2.80
C VAL A 85 -7.52 -4.30 -3.32
N ARG A 86 -7.04 -3.47 -2.39
CA ARG A 86 -6.37 -2.19 -2.69
C ARG A 86 -4.89 -2.23 -2.28
N PRO A 87 -3.95 -2.14 -3.23
CA PRO A 87 -2.54 -1.94 -2.95
C PRO A 87 -2.22 -0.44 -2.82
N LEU A 88 -2.04 0.01 -1.59
CA LEU A 88 -1.68 1.40 -1.27
C LEU A 88 -0.17 1.53 -1.22
N TYR A 89 0.38 2.56 -1.87
CA TYR A 89 1.78 2.88 -1.71
C TYR A 89 2.03 3.33 -0.26
N GLN A 90 3.07 2.78 0.39
CA GLN A 90 3.38 3.11 1.78
C GLN A 90 3.76 4.58 2.01
N ARG A 91 3.91 5.37 0.95
CA ARG A 91 4.46 6.73 0.98
C ARG A 91 3.36 7.76 1.26
N CYS A 92 3.49 8.49 2.37
CA CYS A 92 2.65 9.65 2.66
C CYS A 92 2.82 10.73 1.57
N PRO A 93 1.73 11.21 0.93
CA PRO A 93 1.77 12.27 -0.09
C PRO A 93 2.30 13.65 0.35
N HIS A 94 2.61 13.83 1.64
CA HIS A 94 3.26 15.04 2.14
C HIS A 94 4.76 15.07 1.76
N LEU A 95 5.59 14.38 2.52
CA LEU A 95 7.06 14.35 2.36
C LEU A 95 7.62 12.92 2.39
N GLY A 96 6.76 11.91 2.20
CA GLY A 96 7.19 10.54 1.96
C GLY A 96 7.42 9.65 3.18
N CYS A 97 7.14 10.12 4.40
CA CYS A 97 7.11 9.24 5.57
C CYS A 97 6.15 8.06 5.38
N LYS A 98 6.43 6.92 6.02
CA LYS A 98 5.51 5.79 6.05
C LYS A 98 4.44 5.97 7.13
N PRO A 99 3.14 6.04 6.81
CA PRO A 99 2.08 5.99 7.81
C PRO A 99 2.02 4.64 8.53
N ASN A 100 1.71 4.64 9.82
CA ASN A 100 1.57 3.41 10.60
C ASN A 100 0.08 3.03 10.73
N PRO A 101 -0.31 1.80 10.40
CA PRO A 101 -1.65 1.30 10.70
C PRO A 101 -1.88 1.26 12.22
N CYS A 102 -2.96 1.86 12.70
CA CYS A 102 -3.32 1.88 14.12
C CYS A 102 -4.33 0.79 14.44
N LEU A 103 -3.96 -0.19 15.27
CA LEU A 103 -4.82 -1.31 15.66
C LEU A 103 -6.12 -0.86 16.35
N LYS A 104 -6.10 0.29 17.04
CA LYS A 104 -7.25 0.79 17.80
C LYS A 104 -8.37 1.32 16.91
N ASN A 105 -8.03 2.03 15.84
CA ASN A 105 -9.00 2.76 15.02
C ASN A 105 -9.00 2.37 13.53
N PHE A 106 -8.09 1.48 13.12
CA PHE A 106 -7.89 0.96 11.76
C PHE A 106 -7.42 2.00 10.74
N TRP A 107 -7.06 3.19 11.19
CA TRP A 107 -6.56 4.25 10.31
C TRP A 107 -5.04 4.16 10.15
N LEU A 108 -4.56 4.74 9.06
CA LEU A 108 -3.15 4.94 8.79
C LEU A 108 -2.75 6.32 9.32
N GLU A 109 -1.85 6.35 10.29
CA GLU A 109 -1.45 7.57 10.99
C GLU A 109 0.03 7.86 10.73
N CYS A 110 0.33 8.99 10.09
CA CYS A 110 1.68 9.40 9.74
C CYS A 110 2.38 10.00 10.97
N PRO A 111 3.45 9.36 11.49
CA PRO A 111 4.09 9.78 12.74
C PRO A 111 4.84 11.11 12.62
N CYS A 112 5.21 11.54 11.40
CA CYS A 112 6.02 12.74 11.21
C CYS A 112 5.25 14.05 11.47
N HIS A 113 4.04 14.20 10.92
CA HIS A 113 3.25 15.45 10.98
C HIS A 113 1.75 15.20 11.19
N GLY A 114 1.38 14.01 11.66
CA GLY A 114 0.00 13.69 12.04
C GLY A 114 -0.99 13.53 10.88
N SER A 115 -0.52 13.31 9.65
CA SER A 115 -1.45 13.03 8.53
C SER A 115 -2.20 11.72 8.75
N ARG A 116 -3.54 11.77 8.70
CA ARG A 116 -4.38 10.58 8.93
C ARG A 116 -5.16 10.18 7.67
N TYR A 117 -5.22 8.88 7.42
CA TYR A 117 -5.96 8.27 6.33
C TYR A 117 -6.83 7.15 6.87
N ASP A 118 -7.97 6.90 6.26
CA ASP A 118 -8.73 5.69 6.57
C ASP A 118 -7.97 4.42 6.15
N ARG A 119 -8.54 3.24 6.48
CA ARG A 119 -7.91 1.96 6.15
C ARG A 119 -7.65 1.76 4.65
N LEU A 120 -8.41 2.44 3.78
CA LEU A 120 -8.27 2.39 2.32
C LEU A 120 -7.49 3.58 1.75
N GLY A 121 -6.76 4.32 2.60
CA GLY A 121 -5.82 5.37 2.22
C GLY A 121 -6.48 6.71 1.93
N ILE A 122 -7.77 6.91 2.21
CA ILE A 122 -8.47 8.18 1.96
C ILE A 122 -8.05 9.21 3.01
N LYS A 123 -7.57 10.38 2.57
CA LYS A 123 -7.12 11.46 3.45
C LYS A 123 -8.31 12.05 4.21
N ALA A 124 -8.24 12.00 5.54
CA ALA A 124 -9.29 12.50 6.41
C ALA A 124 -9.14 13.99 6.72
N ALA A 125 -10.25 14.72 6.71
CA ALA A 125 -10.42 16.04 7.31
C ALA A 125 -9.42 17.14 6.87
N GLY A 126 -8.87 17.05 5.64
CA GLY A 126 -7.94 18.05 5.11
C GLY A 126 -6.78 18.34 6.07
N THR A 127 -6.49 19.62 6.31
CA THR A 127 -5.39 20.08 7.18
C THR A 127 -5.62 19.83 8.68
N LYS A 128 -6.85 19.53 9.12
CA LYS A 128 -7.15 19.23 10.53
C LYS A 128 -6.40 17.99 11.02
N TYR A 129 -6.19 17.02 10.13
CA TYR A 129 -5.38 15.83 10.42
C TYR A 129 -4.13 15.81 9.57
N GLY A 130 -3.24 16.77 9.82
CA GLY A 130 -1.91 16.86 9.22
C GLY A 130 -1.88 17.44 7.79
N PRO A 131 -0.67 17.74 7.29
CA PRO A 131 -0.46 18.58 6.11
C PRO A 131 -0.57 17.87 4.75
N ALA A 132 -0.76 16.55 4.70
CA ALA A 132 -0.81 15.84 3.42
C ALA A 132 -1.95 16.38 2.53
N PRO A 133 -1.65 16.78 1.28
CA PRO A 133 -2.60 17.50 0.43
C PRO A 133 -3.68 16.60 -0.20
N ARG A 134 -3.50 15.28 -0.17
CA ARG A 134 -4.36 14.29 -0.82
C ARG A 134 -4.25 12.91 -0.16
N SER A 135 -5.10 12.00 -0.60
CA SER A 135 -5.13 10.58 -0.22
C SER A 135 -3.88 9.84 -0.69
N MET A 136 -3.61 8.67 -0.09
CA MET A 136 -2.46 7.83 -0.42
C MET A 136 -2.50 7.35 -1.87
N ASP A 137 -1.31 7.22 -2.44
CA ASP A 137 -1.10 6.70 -3.79
C ASP A 137 -1.44 5.21 -3.87
N ARG A 138 -1.79 4.75 -5.07
CA ARG A 138 -2.22 3.38 -5.32
C ARG A 138 -1.38 2.78 -6.43
N PHE A 139 -1.19 1.47 -6.39
CA PHE A 139 -0.52 0.74 -7.46
C PHE A 139 -1.54 0.03 -8.35
N SER A 140 -1.24 -0.09 -9.64
CA SER A 140 -2.01 -1.02 -10.47
C SER A 140 -1.77 -2.47 -10.05
N ALA A 141 -2.77 -3.33 -10.23
CA ALA A 141 -2.66 -4.73 -9.83
C ALA A 141 -3.52 -5.67 -10.68
N THR A 142 -3.24 -6.96 -10.53
CA THR A 142 -3.96 -8.06 -11.17
C THR A 142 -4.11 -9.18 -10.16
N VAL A 143 -5.27 -9.82 -10.15
CA VAL A 143 -5.54 -11.06 -9.42
C VAL A 143 -5.83 -12.13 -10.45
N ASP A 144 -5.11 -13.24 -10.42
CA ASP A 144 -5.34 -14.34 -11.35
C ASP A 144 -6.53 -15.22 -10.92
N LYS A 145 -6.82 -16.26 -11.71
CA LYS A 145 -7.91 -17.21 -11.46
C LYS A 145 -7.77 -18.00 -10.16
N ASP A 146 -6.56 -18.10 -9.63
CA ASP A 146 -6.25 -18.84 -8.40
C ASP A 146 -6.23 -17.90 -7.18
N GLY A 147 -6.60 -16.62 -7.37
CA GLY A 147 -6.66 -15.61 -6.31
C GLY A 147 -5.30 -14.99 -5.98
N VAL A 148 -4.27 -15.21 -6.79
CA VAL A 148 -2.92 -14.68 -6.54
C VAL A 148 -2.85 -13.23 -6.98
N LEU A 149 -2.57 -12.34 -6.04
CA LEU A 149 -2.36 -10.92 -6.27
C LEU A 149 -0.94 -10.65 -6.78
N THR A 150 -0.86 -9.91 -7.89
CA THR A 150 0.37 -9.29 -8.41
C THR A 150 0.18 -7.77 -8.48
N VAL A 151 1.11 -7.03 -7.88
CA VAL A 151 1.10 -5.55 -7.84
C VAL A 151 2.19 -5.01 -8.75
N ASP A 152 1.86 -4.09 -9.66
CA ASP A 152 2.83 -3.38 -10.49
C ASP A 152 3.21 -2.07 -9.82
N THR A 153 4.35 -2.10 -9.12
CA THR A 153 4.89 -0.97 -8.35
C THR A 153 5.55 0.10 -9.22
N GLY A 154 5.70 -0.14 -10.52
CA GLY A 154 6.15 0.85 -11.51
C GLY A 154 5.03 1.78 -11.98
N LYS A 155 3.76 1.47 -11.68
CA LYS A 155 2.59 2.24 -12.10
C LYS A 155 1.84 2.79 -10.90
N ILE A 156 2.06 4.07 -10.63
CA ILE A 156 1.47 4.79 -9.50
C ILE A 156 0.32 5.66 -9.98
N THR A 157 -0.85 5.48 -9.36
CA THR A 157 -2.00 6.38 -9.50
C THR A 157 -2.09 7.28 -8.29
N LEU A 158 -2.24 8.59 -8.52
CA LEU A 158 -2.34 9.56 -7.45
C LEU A 158 -3.65 9.40 -6.67
N GLY A 159 -3.56 9.43 -5.33
CA GLY A 159 -4.74 9.38 -4.48
C GLY A 159 -5.64 10.61 -4.64
N PRO A 160 -6.97 10.47 -4.48
CA PRO A 160 -7.93 11.57 -4.62
C PRO A 160 -7.79 12.64 -3.54
N LEU A 161 -8.47 13.77 -3.72
CA LEU A 161 -8.51 14.86 -2.75
C LEU A 161 -9.07 14.42 -1.38
N PRO A 162 -8.76 15.16 -0.31
CA PRO A 162 -9.23 14.84 1.03
C PRO A 162 -10.75 14.86 1.15
N VAL A 163 -11.28 13.98 2.00
CA VAL A 163 -12.70 13.88 2.31
C VAL A 163 -12.95 14.36 3.73
N ALA A 164 -13.99 15.20 3.92
CA ALA A 164 -14.39 15.66 5.24
C ALA A 164 -15.01 14.52 6.06
N LEU A 165 -14.87 14.56 7.39
CA LEU A 165 -15.45 13.53 8.25
C LEU A 165 -16.97 13.51 8.13
N GLY A 166 -17.55 12.31 8.09
CA GLY A 166 -18.99 12.11 7.96
C GLY A 166 -19.55 12.28 6.54
N GLN A 167 -18.70 12.62 5.56
CA GLN A 167 -19.09 12.60 4.15
C GLN A 167 -18.99 11.19 3.57
N PRO A 168 -19.76 10.86 2.53
CA PRO A 168 -19.56 9.62 1.77
C PRO A 168 -18.12 9.52 1.24
N GLY A 169 -17.59 8.29 1.19
CA GLY A 169 -16.26 8.03 0.63
C GLY A 169 -15.10 8.05 1.64
N ILE A 170 -15.38 8.17 2.94
CA ILE A 170 -14.39 7.89 3.99
C ILE A 170 -14.93 6.85 4.97
N ILE A 171 -14.09 5.89 5.35
CA ILE A 171 -14.44 4.89 6.36
C ILE A 171 -14.20 5.48 7.74
N PRO A 172 -15.24 5.61 8.60
CA PRO A 172 -15.08 6.12 9.95
C PRO A 172 -14.06 5.29 10.75
N PRO A 173 -13.32 5.92 11.68
CA PRO A 173 -12.40 5.18 12.52
C PRO A 173 -13.18 4.27 13.47
N LYS A 174 -12.66 3.06 13.76
CA LYS A 174 -13.28 2.14 14.73
C LYS A 174 -13.28 2.69 16.17
N SER A 175 -12.43 3.67 16.45
CA SER A 175 -12.32 4.33 17.76
C SER A 175 -12.12 5.83 17.57
N PRO A 176 -12.70 6.70 18.44
CA PRO A 176 -12.49 8.15 18.37
C PRO A 176 -11.03 8.57 18.65
N THR A 177 -10.26 7.70 19.30
CA THR A 177 -8.84 7.94 19.66
C THR A 177 -7.90 7.19 18.73
N GLY A 178 -6.88 7.90 18.25
CA GLY A 178 -5.80 7.34 17.44
C GLY A 178 -4.70 6.66 18.26
N CYS A 179 -3.63 6.30 17.55
CA CYS A 179 -2.39 5.77 18.11
C CYS A 179 -1.30 6.85 18.24
N ILE A 180 -1.51 8.03 17.63
CA ILE A 180 -0.69 9.24 17.79
C ILE A 180 -1.47 10.40 18.42
#